data_AF-H9NLS6-F1
#
_entry.id   AF-H9NLS6-F1
#
_cell.length_a   1.000
_cell.length_b   1.000
_cell.length_c   1.000
_cell.angle_alpha   90.00
_cell.angle_beta   90.00
_cell.angle_gamma   90.00
#
_symmetry.space_group_name_H-M   'P 1'
#
loop_
_entity.id
_entity.type
_entity.pdbx_description
1 polymer ?
#
loop_
_entity_poly.entity_id
_entity_poly.type
_entity_poly.pdbx_seq_one_letter_code
_entity_poly.pdbx_strand_id
1 'polypeptide(L)'
;IENSSNRQVTYSKRRNGIMKKAKEISVLCDAQVSLIIFASSGKMHEYCTPTTPLVEILEKYHKQSGKRLWDAKHENISNEIDRIKKENDSMQIELKHMKGGDIQSLHHKELMAIEEALENGLAGIRDKQ
;
A
#
# COMPACT_ATOMS: atom_id res chain seq x y z
N ILE A 1 30.28 -23.35 -8.60
CA ILE A 1 31.26 -23.61 -7.51
C ILE A 1 30.76 -24.81 -6.73
N GLU A 2 31.34 -25.98 -6.96
CA GLU A 2 30.88 -27.25 -6.38
C GLU A 2 31.18 -27.33 -4.88
N ASN A 3 32.39 -26.96 -4.47
CA ASN A 3 32.78 -26.86 -3.07
C ASN A 3 31.90 -25.83 -2.32
N SER A 4 31.18 -26.30 -1.30
CA SER A 4 30.21 -25.52 -0.53
C SER A 4 30.84 -24.35 0.22
N SER A 5 31.98 -24.56 0.89
CA SER A 5 32.71 -23.53 1.63
C SER A 5 33.20 -22.42 0.70
N ASN A 6 33.82 -22.78 -0.43
CA ASN A 6 34.28 -21.82 -1.43
C ASN A 6 33.11 -21.03 -2.04
N ARG A 7 31.98 -21.71 -2.26
CA ARG A 7 30.75 -21.08 -2.76
C ARG A 7 30.22 -20.05 -1.76
N GLN A 8 30.18 -20.37 -0.46
CA GLN A 8 29.70 -19.48 0.58
C GLN A 8 30.57 -18.24 0.75
N VAL A 9 31.89 -18.41 0.78
CA VAL A 9 32.85 -17.30 0.87
C VAL A 9 32.74 -16.41 -0.37
N THR A 10 32.70 -17.01 -1.56
CA THR A 10 32.59 -16.27 -2.82
C THR A 10 31.26 -15.52 -2.90
N TYR A 11 30.15 -16.17 -2.51
CA TYR A 11 28.83 -15.54 -2.47
C TYR A 11 28.85 -14.29 -1.58
N SER A 12 29.36 -14.41 -0.36
CA SER A 12 29.43 -13.29 0.58
C SER A 12 30.25 -12.12 0.03
N LYS A 13 31.43 -12.40 -0.54
CA LYS A 13 32.30 -11.37 -1.14
C LYS A 13 31.64 -10.70 -2.35
N ARG A 14 31.09 -11.49 -3.29
CA ARG A 14 30.46 -10.96 -4.50
C ARG A 14 29.18 -10.21 -4.21
N ARG A 15 28.32 -10.73 -3.32
CA ARG A 15 27.09 -10.06 -2.88
C ARG A 15 27.41 -8.67 -2.32
N ASN A 16 28.37 -8.58 -1.39
CA ASN A 16 28.77 -7.30 -0.82
C ASN A 16 29.37 -6.36 -1.87
N GLY A 17 30.18 -6.90 -2.80
CA GLY A 17 30.74 -6.12 -3.91
C GLY A 17 29.67 -5.52 -4.84
N ILE A 18 28.66 -6.31 -5.20
CA ILE A 18 27.54 -5.84 -6.04
C ILE A 18 26.70 -4.81 -5.29
N MET A 19 26.40 -5.03 -4.00
CA MET A 19 25.68 -4.05 -3.18
C MET A 19 26.42 -2.71 -3.10
N LYS A 20 27.76 -2.75 -2.95
CA LYS A 20 28.58 -1.53 -2.96
C LYS A 20 28.47 -0.78 -4.29
N LYS A 21 28.54 -1.50 -5.42
CA LYS A 21 28.37 -0.92 -6.75
C LYS A 21 26.98 -0.33 -6.98
N ALA A 22 25.92 -1.02 -6.53
CA ALA A 22 24.56 -0.50 -6.61
C ALA A 22 24.43 0.84 -5.87
N LYS A 23 25.04 0.94 -4.69
CA LYS A 23 25.12 2.20 -3.92
C LYS A 23 25.94 3.28 -4.62
N GLU A 24 27.08 2.93 -5.19
CA GLU A 24 27.89 3.88 -5.97
C GLU A 24 27.08 4.44 -7.14
N ILE A 25 26.39 3.59 -7.91
CA ILE A 25 25.54 4.01 -9.03
C ILE A 25 24.39 4.91 -8.55
N SER A 26 23.70 4.54 -7.47
CA SER A 26 22.58 5.35 -6.96
C SER A 26 23.01 6.78 -6.61
N VAL A 27 24.21 6.93 -6.03
CA VAL A 27 24.74 8.24 -5.62
C VAL A 27 25.32 9.01 -6.81
N LEU A 28 26.13 8.36 -7.66
CA LEU A 28 26.83 9.04 -8.75
C LEU A 28 25.89 9.51 -9.87
N CYS A 29 24.79 8.79 -10.07
CA CYS A 29 23.84 9.07 -11.16
C CYS A 29 22.51 9.63 -10.67
N ASP A 30 22.36 9.90 -9.37
CA ASP A 30 21.07 10.25 -8.73
C ASP A 30 19.94 9.30 -9.16
N ALA A 31 20.25 8.00 -9.14
CA ALA A 31 19.37 6.96 -9.67
C ALA A 31 18.69 6.18 -8.55
N GLN A 32 17.41 5.85 -8.75
CA GLN A 32 16.68 4.92 -7.90
C GLN A 32 17.09 3.49 -8.27
N VAL A 33 17.77 2.79 -7.35
CA VAL A 33 18.32 1.45 -7.58
C VAL A 33 17.79 0.50 -6.52
N SER A 34 17.32 -0.67 -6.96
CA SER A 34 17.02 -1.81 -6.09
C SER A 34 17.70 -3.07 -6.61
N LEU A 35 18.17 -3.90 -5.69
CA LEU A 35 18.80 -5.18 -5.97
C LEU A 35 18.26 -6.22 -4.98
N ILE A 36 17.69 -7.30 -5.53
CA ILE A 36 17.23 -8.46 -4.77
C ILE A 36 18.08 -9.67 -5.16
N ILE A 37 18.61 -10.39 -4.17
CA ILE A 37 19.40 -11.61 -4.36
C ILE A 37 18.82 -12.70 -3.48
N PHE A 38 18.42 -13.82 -4.10
CA PHE A 38 18.04 -15.04 -3.40
C PHE A 38 19.23 -16.00 -3.37
N ALA A 39 19.69 -16.34 -2.16
CA ALA A 39 20.69 -17.38 -1.98
C ALA A 39 20.09 -18.77 -2.29
N SER A 40 20.93 -19.75 -2.61
CA SER A 40 20.49 -21.14 -2.77
C SER A 40 19.88 -21.74 -1.50
N SER A 41 20.10 -21.11 -0.34
CA SER A 41 19.45 -21.47 0.93
C SER A 41 18.03 -20.89 1.07
N GLY A 42 17.53 -20.15 0.07
CA GLY A 42 16.27 -19.42 0.14
C GLY A 42 16.35 -18.08 0.86
N LYS A 43 17.50 -17.73 1.46
CA LYS A 43 17.67 -16.44 2.14
C LYS A 43 17.66 -15.28 1.14
N MET A 44 16.74 -14.34 1.35
CA MET A 44 16.69 -13.09 0.61
C MET A 44 17.69 -12.09 1.18
N HIS A 45 18.37 -11.40 0.28
CA HIS A 45 19.20 -10.23 0.56
C HIS A 45 18.78 -9.11 -0.37
N GLU A 46 18.68 -7.91 0.17
CA GLU A 46 18.24 -6.75 -0.60
C GLU A 46 19.12 -5.53 -0.35
N TYR A 47 19.12 -4.64 -1.35
CA TYR A 47 19.60 -3.28 -1.25
C TYR A 47 18.60 -2.38 -1.98
N CYS A 48 18.24 -1.25 -1.36
CA CYS A 48 17.45 -0.20 -1.99
C CYS A 48 18.10 1.16 -1.73
N THR A 49 17.95 2.10 -2.65
CA THR A 49 18.29 3.50 -2.41
C THR A 49 17.58 4.00 -1.14
N PRO A 50 18.25 4.69 -0.20
CA PRO A 50 17.66 5.05 1.10
C PRO A 50 16.37 5.88 1.02
N THR A 51 16.21 6.66 -0.04
CA THR A 51 15.06 7.53 -0.27
C THR A 51 13.88 6.82 -0.92
N THR A 52 14.03 5.56 -1.34
CA THR A 52 13.02 4.87 -2.16
C THR A 52 12.90 3.41 -1.72
N PRO A 53 11.87 3.06 -0.95
CA PRO A 53 11.62 1.69 -0.52
C PRO A 53 11.44 0.74 -1.71
N LEU A 54 11.71 -0.56 -1.50
CA LEU A 54 11.56 -1.59 -2.53
C LEU A 54 10.18 -1.57 -3.19
N VAL A 55 9.12 -1.43 -2.37
CA VAL A 55 7.72 -1.42 -2.83
C VAL A 55 7.49 -0.33 -3.87
N GLU A 56 8.01 0.88 -3.63
CA GLU A 56 7.85 2.00 -4.56
C GLU A 56 8.59 1.76 -5.89
N ILE A 57 9.78 1.14 -5.84
CA ILE A 57 10.54 0.78 -7.05
C ILE A 57 9.80 -0.29 -7.85
N LEU A 58 9.22 -1.30 -7.17
CA LEU A 58 8.43 -2.34 -7.83
C LEU A 58 7.15 -1.78 -8.46
N GLU A 59 6.47 -0.86 -7.79
CA GLU A 59 5.31 -0.16 -8.36
C GLU A 59 5.69 0.65 -9.61
N LYS A 60 6.79 1.40 -9.55
CA LYS A 60 7.32 2.14 -10.71
C LYS A 60 7.68 1.20 -11.86
N TYR A 61 8.36 0.10 -11.58
CA TYR A 61 8.70 -0.91 -12.58
C TYR A 61 7.44 -1.53 -13.20
N HIS A 62 6.45 -1.88 -12.38
CA HIS A 62 5.18 -2.42 -12.87
C HIS A 62 4.47 -1.44 -13.82
N LYS A 63 4.40 -0.15 -13.45
CA LYS A 63 3.78 0.90 -14.28
C LYS A 63 4.52 1.15 -15.58
N GLN A 64 5.86 1.10 -15.57
CA GLN A 64 6.68 1.49 -16.73
C GLN A 64 7.06 0.33 -17.66
N SER A 65 7.27 -0.87 -17.13
CA SER A 65 7.76 -2.01 -17.92
C SER A 65 6.69 -2.65 -18.81
N GLY A 66 5.42 -2.32 -18.59
CA GLY A 66 4.27 -3.01 -19.21
C GLY A 66 4.13 -4.47 -18.78
N LYS A 67 5.02 -4.97 -17.91
CA LYS A 67 4.95 -6.32 -17.35
C LYS A 67 4.08 -6.29 -16.10
N ARG A 68 3.10 -7.19 -16.07
CA ARG A 68 2.30 -7.42 -14.87
C ARG A 68 3.14 -8.18 -13.84
N LEU A 69 3.59 -7.47 -12.81
CA LEU A 69 4.26 -8.07 -11.66
C LEU A 69 3.25 -8.74 -10.73
N TRP A 70 2.07 -8.12 -10.62
CA TRP A 70 0.95 -8.62 -9.83
C TRP A 70 0.11 -9.55 -10.69
N ASP A 71 -0.34 -10.65 -10.11
CA ASP A 71 -1.33 -11.49 -10.77
C ASP A 71 -2.72 -10.80 -10.75
N ALA A 72 -3.64 -11.28 -11.57
CA ALA A 72 -4.98 -10.72 -11.65
C ALA A 72 -5.72 -10.75 -10.29
N LYS A 73 -5.33 -11.66 -9.39
CA LYS A 73 -5.90 -11.77 -8.05
C LYS A 73 -5.45 -10.60 -7.16
N HIS A 74 -4.16 -10.26 -7.18
CA HIS A 74 -3.61 -9.11 -6.46
C HIS A 74 -4.21 -7.79 -6.96
N GLU A 75 -4.42 -7.63 -8.26
CA GLU A 75 -5.10 -6.44 -8.81
C GLU A 75 -6.56 -6.34 -8.33
N ASN A 76 -7.31 -7.43 -8.35
CA ASN A 76 -8.68 -7.45 -7.86
C ASN A 76 -8.76 -7.10 -6.37
N ILE A 77 -7.83 -7.62 -5.56
CA ILE A 77 -7.76 -7.28 -4.13
C ILE A 77 -7.46 -5.80 -3.94
N SER A 78 -6.55 -5.21 -4.72
CA SER A 78 -6.26 -3.77 -4.63
C SER A 78 -7.51 -2.93 -4.96
N ASN A 79 -8.23 -3.29 -6.02
CA ASN A 79 -9.45 -2.58 -6.41
C ASN A 79 -10.53 -2.69 -5.32
N GLU A 80 -10.66 -3.87 -4.69
CA GLU A 80 -11.62 -4.06 -3.61
C GLU A 80 -11.22 -3.28 -2.35
N ILE A 81 -9.92 -3.20 -2.03
CA ILE A 81 -9.42 -2.34 -0.95
C ILE A 81 -9.78 -0.88 -1.20
N ASP A 82 -9.55 -0.38 -2.42
CA ASP A 82 -9.86 1.01 -2.77
C ASP A 82 -11.36 1.29 -2.73
N ARG A 83 -12.18 0.33 -3.17
CA ARG A 83 -13.63 0.39 -3.05
C ARG A 83 -14.06 0.48 -1.58
N ILE A 84 -13.58 -0.43 -0.73
CA ILE A 84 -13.93 -0.48 0.70
C ILE A 84 -13.46 0.79 1.41
N LYS A 85 -12.27 1.32 1.09
CA LYS A 85 -11.81 2.60 1.64
C LYS A 85 -12.76 3.73 1.29
N LYS A 86 -13.17 3.83 0.02
CA LYS A 86 -14.11 4.87 -0.42
C LYS A 86 -15.47 4.74 0.27
N GLU A 87 -15.99 3.52 0.38
CA GLU A 87 -17.25 3.26 1.12
C GLU A 87 -17.11 3.65 2.60
N ASN A 88 -15.97 3.33 3.23
CA ASN A 88 -15.69 3.72 4.61
C ASN A 88 -15.60 5.24 4.80
N ASP A 89 -14.92 5.95 3.90
CA ASP A 89 -14.81 7.41 3.95
C ASP A 89 -16.20 8.06 3.82
N SER A 90 -17.06 7.55 2.92
CA SER A 90 -18.45 8.00 2.81
C SER A 90 -19.25 7.75 4.08
N MET A 91 -19.16 6.56 4.68
CA MET A 91 -19.84 6.25 5.94
C MET A 91 -19.35 7.12 7.11
N GLN A 92 -18.06 7.46 7.16
CA GLN A 92 -17.53 8.36 8.18
C GLN A 92 -18.08 9.78 8.04
N ILE A 93 -18.25 10.27 6.81
CA ILE A 93 -18.88 11.56 6.54
C ILE A 93 -20.35 11.54 6.99
N GLU A 94 -21.11 10.51 6.65
CA GLU A 94 -22.51 10.36 7.09
C GLU A 94 -22.62 10.32 8.63
N LEU A 95 -21.77 9.53 9.29
CA LEU A 95 -21.73 9.49 10.76
C LEU A 95 -21.38 10.85 11.38
N LYS A 96 -20.49 11.62 10.76
CA LYS A 96 -20.15 12.99 11.19
C LYS A 96 -21.37 13.89 11.12
N HIS A 97 -22.12 13.84 10.00
CA HIS A 97 -23.35 14.61 9.81
C HIS A 97 -24.44 14.24 10.81
N MET A 98 -24.69 12.94 11.02
CA MET A 98 -25.68 12.46 11.99
C MET A 98 -25.35 12.86 13.44
N LYS A 99 -24.06 12.99 13.78
CA LYS A 99 -23.62 13.50 15.10
C LYS A 99 -23.72 15.02 15.22
N GLY A 100 -24.22 15.69 14.20
CA GLY A 100 -24.38 17.14 14.14
C GLY A 100 -23.10 17.89 13.77
N GLY A 101 -22.07 17.21 13.24
CA GLY A 101 -20.88 17.84 12.69
C GLY A 101 -21.10 18.26 11.24
N ASP A 102 -20.54 19.40 10.83
CA ASP A 102 -20.49 19.86 9.43
C ASP A 102 -21.84 20.01 8.71
N ILE A 103 -22.92 20.20 9.47
CA ILE A 103 -24.29 20.31 8.96
C ILE A 103 -24.44 21.48 7.97
N GLN A 104 -23.66 22.54 8.14
CA GLN A 104 -23.69 23.72 7.27
C GLN A 104 -23.26 23.43 5.82
N SER A 105 -22.55 22.32 5.59
CA SER A 105 -22.12 21.90 4.26
C SER A 105 -23.22 21.20 3.46
N LEU A 106 -24.34 20.82 4.11
CA LEU A 106 -25.40 20.02 3.53
C LEU A 106 -26.52 20.87 2.92
N HIS A 107 -27.11 20.36 1.84
CA HIS A 107 -28.29 20.95 1.23
C HIS A 107 -29.57 20.57 2.00
N HIS A 108 -30.63 21.36 1.88
CA HIS A 108 -31.90 21.14 2.58
C HIS A 108 -32.47 19.70 2.46
N LYS A 109 -32.30 19.05 1.30
CA LYS A 109 -32.76 17.66 1.09
C LYS A 109 -32.00 16.65 1.95
N GLU A 110 -30.71 16.88 2.16
CA GLU A 110 -29.85 16.02 2.98
C GLU A 110 -30.16 16.22 4.46
N LEU A 111 -30.49 17.46 4.86
CA LEU A 111 -30.95 17.78 6.23
C LEU A 111 -32.28 17.09 6.57
N MET A 112 -33.24 17.12 5.64
CA MET A 112 -34.51 16.41 5.82
C MET A 112 -34.32 14.91 6.03
N ALA A 113 -33.41 14.28 5.28
CA ALA A 113 -33.12 12.85 5.42
C ALA A 113 -32.53 12.52 6.80
N ILE A 114 -31.68 13.42 7.34
CA ILE A 114 -31.12 13.26 8.70
C ILE A 114 -32.23 13.43 9.76
N GLU A 115 -33.09 14.42 9.61
CA GLU A 115 -34.23 14.65 10.50
C GLU A 115 -35.15 13.43 10.55
N GLU A 116 -35.55 12.91 9.39
CA GLU A 116 -36.38 11.70 9.27
C GLU A 116 -35.71 10.48 9.92
N ALA A 117 -34.41 10.29 9.72
CA ALA A 117 -33.67 9.19 10.34
C ALA A 117 -33.65 9.30 11.87
N LEU A 118 -33.50 10.52 12.41
CA LEU A 118 -33.51 10.77 13.86
C LEU A 118 -34.91 10.58 14.45
N GLU A 119 -35.96 11.07 13.78
CA GLU A 119 -37.35 10.88 14.20
C GLU A 119 -37.73 9.40 14.25
N ASN A 120 -37.38 8.63 13.21
CA ASN A 120 -37.58 7.18 13.17
C ASN A 120 -36.82 6.48 14.30
N GLY A 121 -35.57 6.88 14.57
CA GLY A 121 -34.78 6.36 15.69
C GLY A 121 -35.42 6.63 17.06
N LEU A 122 -35.93 7.85 17.25
CA LEU A 122 -36.65 8.23 18.48
C LEU A 122 -37.96 7.47 18.66
N ALA A 123 -38.73 7.29 17.58
CA ALA A 123 -39.96 6.50 17.60
C ALA A 123 -39.67 5.04 18.00
N GLY A 124 -38.63 4.43 17.43
CA GLY A 124 -38.24 3.06 17.77
C GLY A 124 -37.74 2.87 19.21
N ILE A 125 -37.18 3.91 19.84
CA ILE A 125 -36.84 3.88 21.29
C ILE A 125 -38.11 3.96 22.13
N ARG A 126 -39.06 4.82 21.75
CA ARG A 126 -40.34 4.99 22.45
C ARG A 126 -41.20 3.73 22.39
N ASP A 127 -41.21 3.03 21.26
CA ASP A 127 -41.96 1.78 21.09
C ASP A 127 -41.37 0.60 21.90
N LYS A 128 -40.12 0.73 22.39
CA LYS A 128 -39.43 -0.28 23.22
C LYS A 128 -39.47 0.02 24.72
N GLN A 129 -40.04 1.15 25.13
CA GLN A 129 -40.25 1.55 26.53
C GLN A 129 -41.65 1.16 26.99
#